data_AF-A0A1I3YK46-F1
#
_entry.id   AF-A0A1I3YK46-F1
#
_cell.length_a   1.000
_cell.length_b   1.000
_cell.length_c   1.000
_cell.angle_alpha   90.00
_cell.angle_beta   90.00
_cell.angle_gamma   90.00
#
_symmetry.space_group_name_H-M   'P 1'
#
loop_
_entity.id
_entity.type
_entity.pdbx_description
1 polymer ?
#
loop_
_entity_poly.entity_id
_entity_poly.type
_entity_poly.pdbx_seq_one_letter_code
_entity_poly.pdbx_strand_id
1 'polypeptide(L)'
;MADDGTLRGFAADLGKVASSALGDVDKVVKKGAQNLKEDYAAQASASTHFGDGLPEAITYDSFYLPGRVQYEVGPDKWRRGGALGNIFFFGTPRGGGGTGDIDGPLDREQPRMMKALDDLLGGML
;
A
#
# COMPACT_ATOMS: atom_id res chain seq x y z
N MET A 1 -25.15 -2.70 -23.72
CA MET A 1 -23.71 -2.69 -24.06
C MET A 1 -23.11 -1.63 -23.16
N ALA A 2 -22.62 -2.06 -22.00
CA ALA A 2 -22.08 -1.18 -20.96
C ALA A 2 -20.59 -1.48 -20.88
N ASP A 3 -19.78 -0.44 -21.01
CA ASP A 3 -18.33 -0.49 -21.16
C ASP A 3 -17.61 -1.23 -20.03
N ASP A 4 -16.87 -2.27 -20.43
CA ASP A 4 -16.08 -3.18 -19.63
C ASP A 4 -14.70 -2.58 -19.25
N GLY A 5 -14.66 -1.29 -18.91
CA GLY A 5 -13.48 -0.45 -19.10
C GLY A 5 -12.61 -0.08 -17.89
N THR A 6 -12.90 -0.45 -16.64
CA THR A 6 -12.20 0.20 -15.49
C THR A 6 -11.71 -0.69 -14.35
N LEU A 7 -11.66 -2.02 -14.51
CA LEU A 7 -11.16 -2.94 -13.46
C LEU A 7 -10.34 -4.13 -13.99
N ARG A 8 -9.61 -3.97 -15.11
CA ARG A 8 -8.80 -5.05 -15.72
C ARG A 8 -7.28 -4.83 -15.79
N GLY A 9 -6.75 -3.89 -15.01
CA GLY A 9 -5.32 -3.56 -15.05
C GLY A 9 -4.38 -4.30 -14.07
N PHE A 10 -4.87 -5.00 -13.05
CA PHE A 10 -3.99 -5.55 -12.01
C PHE A 10 -4.47 -6.84 -11.38
N ALA A 11 -5.08 -7.71 -12.19
CA ALA A 11 -4.99 -9.14 -11.98
C ALA A 11 -3.97 -9.64 -13.00
N ALA A 12 -2.70 -9.25 -12.82
CA ALA A 12 -1.63 -10.00 -13.45
C ALA A 12 -1.91 -11.46 -13.13
N ASP A 13 -1.93 -12.29 -14.17
CA ASP A 13 -2.19 -13.71 -14.10
C ASP A 13 -1.04 -14.36 -13.31
N LEU A 14 -1.02 -14.14 -11.99
CA LEU A 14 0.01 -14.58 -11.05
C LEU A 14 0.05 -16.11 -11.00
N GLY A 15 -1.00 -16.77 -11.51
CA GLY A 15 -1.04 -18.21 -11.75
C GLY A 15 -0.01 -18.70 -12.77
N LYS A 16 0.53 -17.81 -13.63
CA LYS A 16 1.65 -18.12 -14.55
C LYS A 16 3.02 -17.76 -14.01
N VAL A 17 3.11 -17.02 -12.90
CA VAL A 17 4.40 -16.81 -12.24
C VAL A 17 4.83 -18.18 -11.72
N ALA A 18 5.87 -18.75 -12.35
CA ALA A 18 6.44 -20.02 -11.90
C ALA A 18 6.71 -19.91 -10.40
N SER A 19 6.45 -20.97 -9.64
CA SER A 19 6.63 -20.96 -8.18
C SER A 19 8.04 -20.49 -7.76
N SER A 20 9.02 -20.65 -8.65
CA SER A 20 10.38 -20.13 -8.51
C SER A 20 10.49 -18.60 -8.45
N ALA A 21 9.60 -17.85 -9.10
CA ALA A 21 9.61 -16.39 -9.14
C ALA A 21 8.75 -15.75 -8.03
N LEU A 22 7.91 -16.52 -7.33
CA LEU A 22 7.05 -16.01 -6.24
C LEU A 22 7.86 -15.33 -5.12
N GLY A 23 9.05 -15.86 -4.80
CA GLY A 23 9.90 -15.28 -3.77
C GLY A 23 10.47 -13.91 -4.15
N ASP A 24 10.75 -13.68 -5.44
CA ASP A 24 11.24 -12.38 -5.90
C ASP A 24 10.10 -11.38 -6.11
N VAL A 25 8.93 -11.85 -6.58
CA VAL A 25 7.70 -11.04 -6.61
C VAL A 25 7.33 -10.58 -5.20
N ASP A 26 7.40 -11.46 -4.19
CA ASP A 26 7.18 -11.09 -2.79
C ASP A 26 8.11 -9.96 -2.35
N LYS A 27 9.40 -10.03 -2.65
CA LYS A 27 10.36 -8.95 -2.31
C LYS A 27 9.98 -7.62 -2.95
N VAL A 28 9.55 -7.62 -4.22
CA VAL A 28 9.16 -6.39 -4.93
C VAL A 28 7.91 -5.78 -4.30
N VAL A 29 6.86 -6.58 -4.09
CA VAL A 29 5.60 -6.09 -3.49
C VAL A 29 5.83 -5.64 -2.05
N LYS A 30 6.63 -6.38 -1.26
CA LYS A 30 7.02 -6.00 0.10
C LYS A 30 7.76 -4.67 0.12
N LYS A 31 8.64 -4.42 -0.86
CA LYS A 31 9.34 -3.13 -0.97
C LYS A 31 8.37 -1.99 -1.27
N GLY A 32 7.40 -2.21 -2.16
CA GLY A 32 6.32 -1.25 -2.38
C GLY A 32 5.53 -0.95 -1.11
N ALA A 33 5.14 -1.99 -0.36
CA ALA A 33 4.44 -1.85 0.92
C ALA A 33 5.27 -1.07 1.97
N GLN A 34 6.57 -1.34 2.05
CA GLN A 34 7.50 -0.61 2.91
C GLN A 34 7.58 0.87 2.52
N ASN A 35 7.67 1.19 1.23
CA ASN A 35 7.75 2.57 0.75
C ASN A 35 6.46 3.34 1.07
N LEU A 36 5.28 2.73 0.86
CA LEU A 36 4.00 3.32 1.23
C LEU A 36 3.90 3.58 2.74
N LYS A 37 4.30 2.60 3.56
CA LYS A 37 4.34 2.74 5.03
C LYS A 37 5.20 3.94 5.43
N GLU A 38 6.39 4.07 4.85
CA GLU A 38 7.32 5.16 5.15
C GLU A 38 6.72 6.52 4.78
N ASP A 39 6.10 6.64 3.59
CA ASP A 39 5.45 7.88 3.16
C ASP A 39 4.27 8.26 4.07
N TYR A 40 3.39 7.31 4.40
CA TYR A 40 2.26 7.56 5.30
C TYR A 40 2.73 7.95 6.72
N ALA A 41 3.76 7.28 7.24
CA ALA A 41 4.34 7.61 8.54
C ALA A 41 4.97 9.01 8.54
N ALA A 42 5.64 9.39 7.45
CA ALA A 42 6.20 10.72 7.29
C ALA A 42 5.11 11.81 7.28
N GLN A 43 4.00 11.58 6.56
CA GLN A 43 2.86 12.49 6.57
C GLN A 43 2.25 12.65 7.97
N ALA A 44 2.04 11.54 8.68
CA ALA A 44 1.52 11.58 10.05
C ALA A 44 2.48 12.33 10.98
N SER A 45 3.79 12.09 10.87
CA SER A 45 4.82 12.73 11.69
C SER A 45 4.91 14.24 11.45
N ALA A 46 4.71 14.68 10.22
CA ALA A 46 4.66 16.11 9.86
C ALA A 46 3.37 16.81 10.32
N SER A 47 2.35 16.07 10.76
CA SER A 47 1.09 16.64 11.20
C SER A 47 1.17 17.23 12.60
N THR A 48 0.64 18.44 12.77
CA THR A 48 0.48 19.09 14.08
C THR A 48 -0.41 18.30 15.04
N HIS A 49 -1.39 17.55 14.53
CA HIS A 49 -2.39 16.87 15.37
C HIS A 49 -2.19 15.36 15.46
N PHE A 50 -1.46 14.77 14.51
CA PHE A 50 -1.28 13.33 14.43
C PHE A 50 0.18 12.89 14.58
N GLY A 51 1.10 13.80 14.90
CA GLY A 51 2.53 13.50 15.00
C GLY A 51 2.96 12.63 16.18
N ASP A 52 2.11 12.44 17.20
CA ASP A 52 2.42 11.59 18.36
C ASP A 52 1.68 10.24 18.28
N GLY A 53 2.45 9.16 18.16
CA GLY A 53 1.99 7.77 18.21
C GLY A 53 1.45 7.22 16.89
N LEU A 54 0.72 8.01 16.09
CA LEU A 54 0.21 7.53 14.79
C LEU A 54 1.33 7.11 13.82
N PRO A 55 2.48 7.83 13.69
CA PRO A 55 3.54 7.42 12.79
C PRO A 55 4.07 6.01 13.09
N GLU A 56 4.21 5.66 14.37
CA GLU A 56 4.68 4.35 14.83
C GLU A 56 3.61 3.24 14.71
N ALA A 57 2.34 3.64 14.65
CA ALA A 57 1.22 2.74 14.43
C ALA A 57 1.04 2.36 12.95
N ILE A 58 1.62 3.09 12.00
CA ILE A 58 1.54 2.76 10.58
C ILE A 58 2.48 1.58 10.28
N THR A 59 1.90 0.47 9.86
CA THR A 59 2.57 -0.80 9.60
C THR A 59 2.21 -1.34 8.22
N TYR A 60 2.80 -2.47 7.89
CA TYR A 60 2.25 -3.35 6.88
C TYR A 60 2.24 -4.79 7.41
N ASP A 61 1.28 -5.56 6.93
CA ASP A 61 1.13 -6.96 7.23
C ASP A 61 1.05 -7.77 5.94
N SER A 62 1.73 -8.91 5.92
CA SER A 62 1.70 -9.85 4.81
C SER A 62 0.50 -10.78 4.93
N PHE A 63 -0.30 -10.87 3.87
CA PHE A 63 -1.40 -11.83 3.74
C PHE A 63 -0.99 -12.95 2.80
N TYR A 64 -0.42 -14.01 3.37
CA TYR A 64 -0.04 -15.19 2.58
C TYR A 64 -1.25 -16.08 2.35
N LEU A 65 -1.76 -16.06 1.12
CA LEU A 65 -2.64 -17.11 0.59
C LEU A 65 -1.85 -17.89 -0.47
N PRO A 66 -2.07 -19.21 -0.63
CA PRO A 66 -1.41 -19.99 -1.67
C PRO A 66 -1.54 -19.31 -3.04
N GLY A 67 -0.40 -18.99 -3.68
CA GLY A 67 -0.36 -18.34 -4.98
C GLY A 67 -0.69 -16.84 -4.99
N ARG A 68 -0.77 -16.17 -3.83
CA ARG A 68 -0.96 -14.72 -3.75
C ARG A 68 0.10 -14.07 -2.87
N VAL A 69 0.73 -13.04 -3.42
CA VAL A 69 1.55 -12.08 -2.71
C VAL A 69 0.69 -10.85 -2.46
N GLN A 70 0.41 -10.54 -1.20
CA GLN A 70 -0.39 -9.38 -0.83
C GLN A 70 0.11 -8.79 0.49
N TYR A 71 0.19 -7.47 0.53
CA TYR A 71 0.49 -6.70 1.72
C TYR A 71 -0.61 -5.66 1.93
N GLU A 72 -1.07 -5.52 3.17
CA GLU A 72 -1.94 -4.43 3.58
C GLU A 72 -1.08 -3.40 4.30
N VAL A 73 -1.24 -2.11 3.95
CA VAL A 73 -0.49 -1.01 4.55
C VAL A 73 -1.48 -0.09 5.25
N GLY A 74 -1.24 0.22 6.51
CA GLY A 74 -2.07 1.15 7.25
C GLY A 74 -1.83 1.18 8.76
N PRO A 75 -2.62 1.97 9.49
CA PRO A 75 -2.52 2.07 10.94
C PRO A 75 -3.04 0.83 11.66
N ASP A 76 -2.19 0.20 12.48
CA ASP A 76 -2.57 -0.86 13.42
C ASP A 76 -3.37 -0.27 14.58
N LYS A 77 -4.67 -0.54 14.61
CA LYS A 77 -5.61 0.00 15.61
C LYS A 77 -5.28 -0.37 17.05
N TRP A 78 -4.47 -1.39 17.27
CA TRP A 78 -4.07 -1.85 18.60
C TRP A 78 -2.82 -1.12 19.13
N ARG A 79 -2.13 -0.35 18.28
CA ARG A 79 -0.99 0.47 18.69
C ARG A 79 -1.43 1.86 19.13
N ARG A 80 -0.61 2.49 19.98
CA ARG A 80 -0.79 3.88 20.41
C ARG A 80 -0.99 4.76 19.18
N GLY A 81 -2.06 5.55 19.14
CA GLY A 81 -2.36 6.44 18.01
C GLY A 81 -3.02 5.76 16.80
N GLY A 82 -2.98 4.43 16.67
CA GLY A 82 -3.51 3.73 15.50
C GLY A 82 -5.01 3.89 15.26
N ALA A 83 -5.80 4.00 16.33
CA ALA A 83 -7.23 4.29 16.23
C ALA A 83 -7.55 5.66 15.59
N LEU A 84 -6.59 6.59 15.57
CA LEU A 84 -6.72 7.90 14.91
C LEU A 84 -6.53 7.81 13.38
N GLY A 85 -6.05 6.68 12.86
CA GLY A 85 -5.75 6.47 11.45
C GLY A 85 -6.91 6.81 10.51
N ASN A 86 -8.13 6.37 10.86
CA ASN A 86 -9.31 6.68 10.05
C ASN A 86 -9.58 8.19 10.00
N ILE A 87 -9.38 8.89 11.12
CA ILE A 87 -9.58 10.35 11.19
C ILE A 87 -8.48 11.05 10.39
N PHE A 88 -7.24 10.56 10.46
CA PHE A 88 -6.12 11.14 9.73
C PHE A 88 -6.36 11.10 8.22
N PHE A 89 -6.74 9.95 7.67
CA PHE A 89 -6.92 9.80 6.22
C PHE A 89 -8.29 10.23 5.71
N PHE A 90 -9.38 9.92 6.40
CA PHE A 90 -10.74 10.13 5.90
C PHE A 90 -11.47 11.29 6.58
N GLY A 91 -10.90 11.83 7.66
CA GLY A 91 -11.53 12.89 8.43
C GLY A 91 -12.72 12.43 9.25
N THR A 92 -13.46 13.42 9.73
CA THR A 92 -14.70 13.24 10.50
C THR A 92 -15.85 13.94 9.79
N PRO A 93 -17.10 13.51 10.03
CA PRO A 93 -18.28 14.22 9.50
C PRO A 93 -18.41 15.68 9.96
N ARG A 94 -17.63 16.10 10.97
CA ARG A 94 -17.61 17.48 11.50
C ARG A 94 -16.51 18.35 10.92
N GLY A 95 -15.79 17.88 9.89
CA GLY A 95 -14.79 18.66 9.15
C GLY A 95 -13.39 18.71 9.75
N GLY A 96 -13.10 17.90 10.78
CA GLY A 96 -11.73 17.72 11.30
C GLY A 96 -11.06 16.45 10.77
N GLY A 97 -9.73 16.47 10.62
CA GLY A 97 -8.94 15.36 10.06
C GLY A 97 -8.89 15.38 8.53
N GLY A 98 -8.64 14.22 7.90
CA GLY A 98 -8.58 14.08 6.45
C GLY A 98 -7.36 14.76 5.82
N THR A 99 -6.29 14.88 6.60
CA THR A 99 -5.04 15.54 6.19
C THR A 99 -4.02 14.57 5.60
N GLY A 100 -4.22 13.26 5.79
CA GLY A 100 -3.41 12.21 5.20
C GLY A 100 -3.80 11.96 3.75
N ASP A 101 -2.84 12.03 2.85
CA ASP A 101 -2.95 11.71 1.44
C ASP A 101 -2.66 10.22 1.22
N ILE A 102 -3.71 9.45 0.89
CA ILE A 102 -3.61 8.03 0.52
C ILE A 102 -3.10 7.89 -0.92
N ASP A 103 -3.63 8.71 -1.83
CA ASP A 103 -3.47 8.50 -3.26
C ASP A 103 -2.08 8.91 -3.74
N GLY A 104 -1.52 10.01 -3.22
CA GLY A 104 -0.21 10.50 -3.65
C GLY A 104 0.94 9.51 -3.49
N PRO A 105 1.12 8.84 -2.32
CA PRO A 105 2.09 7.77 -2.19
C PRO A 105 1.86 6.59 -3.14
N LEU A 106 0.59 6.19 -3.35
CA LEU A 106 0.24 5.13 -4.29
C LEU A 106 0.61 5.49 -5.73
N ASP A 107 0.25 6.68 -6.17
CA ASP A 107 0.54 7.19 -7.51
C ASP A 107 2.04 7.26 -7.80
N ARG A 108 2.85 7.56 -6.77
CA ARG A 108 4.33 7.58 -6.89
C ARG A 108 4.95 6.19 -6.90
N GLU A 109 4.41 5.27 -6.12
CA GLU A 109 5.01 3.95 -5.93
C GLU A 109 4.58 2.94 -7.00
N GLN A 110 3.32 2.99 -7.44
CA GLN A 110 2.77 2.10 -8.46
C GLN A 110 3.66 1.96 -9.71
N PRO A 111 4.12 3.04 -10.38
CA PRO A 111 4.95 2.90 -11.57
C PRO A 111 6.32 2.29 -11.27
N ARG A 112 6.89 2.50 -10.08
CA ARG A 112 8.18 1.93 -9.67
C ARG A 112 8.07 0.44 -9.43
N MET A 113 7.00 0.04 -8.73
CA MET A 113 6.68 -1.36 -8.47
C MET A 113 6.39 -2.10 -9.78
N MET A 114 5.59 -1.52 -10.68
CA MET A 114 5.31 -2.09 -12.01
C MET A 114 6.60 -2.29 -12.81
N LYS A 115 7.46 -1.28 -12.86
CA LYS A 115 8.77 -1.39 -13.52
C LYS A 115 9.64 -2.49 -12.92
N ALA A 116 9.69 -2.59 -11.58
CA ALA A 116 10.49 -3.63 -10.91
C ALA A 116 9.94 -5.04 -11.17
N LEU A 117 8.62 -5.21 -11.26
CA LEU A 117 7.99 -6.47 -11.65
C LEU A 117 8.26 -6.79 -13.12
N ASP A 118 8.22 -5.81 -14.01
CA ASP A 118 8.54 -5.99 -15.43
C ASP A 118 10.01 -6.41 -15.62
N ASP A 119 10.94 -5.68 -15.01
CA ASP A 119 12.37 -5.99 -15.02
C ASP A 119 12.63 -7.42 -14.45
N LEU A 120 11.89 -7.83 -13.42
CA LEU A 120 11.98 -9.17 -12.82
C LEU A 120 11.45 -10.28 -13.74
N LEU A 121 10.35 -10.03 -14.45
CA LEU A 121 9.70 -11.00 -15.35
C LEU A 121 10.29 -10.98 -16.76
N GLY A 122 11.28 -10.13 -17.02
CA GLY A 122 12.01 -10.09 -18.29
C GLY A 122 11.33 -9.24 -19.37
N GLY A 123 10.64 -8.16 -19.00
CA GLY A 123 10.04 -7.23 -19.96
C GLY A 123 8.67 -7.68 -20.50
N MET A 124 7.92 -8.44 -19.72
CA MET A 124 6.64 -9.06 -20.13
C MET A 124 5.39 -8.26 -19.71
N LEU A 125 5.55 -7.12 -19.02
CA LEU A 125 4.49 -6.30 -18.44
C LEU A 125 4.35 -4.92 -19.12
#